data_AF-D2QCJ4-F1
#
_entry.id   AF-D2QCJ4-F1
#
_cell.length_a   1.000
_cell.length_b   1.000
_cell.length_c   1.000
_cell.angle_alpha   90.00
_cell.angle_beta   90.00
_cell.angle_gamma   90.00
#
_symmetry.space_group_name_H-M   'P 1'
#
loop_
_entity.id
_entity.type
_entity.pdbx_description
1 polymer ?
#
loop_
_entity_poly.entity_id
_entity_poly.type
_entity_poly.pdbx_seq_one_letter_code
_entity_poly.pdbx_strand_id
1 'polypeptide(L)'
;MQVICLEEEAFYSLVEQVVARLREKNGQEQDQWVSDDEAMQLLKIKSKTTLQKLRDEGKIRFSQPQKKIILYDRDSIKMYLEKNAKNPF
;
A
#
# COMPACT_ATOMS: atom_id res chain seq x y z
N MET A 1 33.56 -19.50 -14.69
CA MET A 1 32.87 -18.39 -14.00
C MET A 1 32.81 -17.21 -14.95
N GLN A 2 31.63 -16.75 -15.32
CA GLN A 2 31.48 -15.56 -16.17
C GLN A 2 31.33 -14.34 -15.26
N VAL A 3 32.22 -13.37 -15.43
CA VAL A 3 32.26 -12.15 -14.62
C VAL A 3 31.97 -10.97 -15.53
N ILE A 4 31.00 -10.15 -15.15
CA ILE A 4 30.66 -8.91 -15.84
C ILE A 4 31.33 -7.78 -15.05
N CYS A 5 32.25 -7.04 -15.69
CA CYS A 5 32.87 -5.86 -15.11
C CYS A 5 32.17 -4.61 -15.64
N LEU A 6 31.75 -3.73 -14.73
CA LEU A 6 31.05 -2.49 -15.03
C LEU A 6 31.75 -1.35 -14.29
N GLU A 7 31.72 -0.18 -14.90
CA GLU A 7 32.08 1.08 -14.26
C GLU A 7 30.97 1.46 -13.25
N GLU A 8 31.31 2.23 -12.21
CA GLU A 8 30.44 2.46 -11.06
C GLU A 8 29.16 3.20 -11.44
N GLU A 9 29.24 4.26 -12.25
CA GLU A 9 28.06 4.98 -12.73
C GLU A 9 27.19 4.08 -13.62
N ALA A 10 27.82 3.29 -14.49
CA ALA A 10 27.12 2.32 -15.33
C ALA A 10 26.39 1.24 -14.51
N PHE A 11 26.98 0.80 -13.39
CA PHE A 11 26.34 -0.14 -12.45
C PHE A 11 25.10 0.47 -11.81
N TYR A 12 25.19 1.67 -11.26
CA TYR A 12 24.03 2.35 -10.65
C TYR A 12 22.93 2.63 -11.67
N SER A 13 23.29 3.10 -12.87
CA SER A 13 22.33 3.30 -13.95
C SER A 13 21.64 2.00 -14.34
N LEU A 14 22.37 0.88 -14.39
CA LEU A 14 21.77 -0.42 -14.70
C LEU A 14 20.82 -0.87 -13.59
N VAL A 15 21.20 -0.70 -12.33
CA VAL A 15 20.36 -1.03 -11.17
C VAL A 15 19.07 -0.22 -11.21
N GLU A 16 19.13 1.08 -11.46
CA GLU A 16 17.94 1.93 -11.57
C GLU A 16 17.01 1.47 -12.69
N GLN A 17 17.55 1.17 -13.87
CA GLN A 17 16.77 0.66 -15.00
C GLN A 17 16.14 -0.70 -14.71
N VAL A 18 16.86 -1.59 -14.01
CA VAL A 18 16.33 -2.89 -13.58
C VAL A 18 15.21 -2.69 -12.57
N VAL A 19 15.38 -1.81 -11.59
CA VAL A 19 14.33 -1.50 -10.60
C VAL A 19 13.11 -0.88 -11.27
N ALA A 20 13.28 0.07 -12.17
CA ALA A 20 12.19 0.67 -12.95
C ALA A 20 11.44 -0.40 -13.74
N ARG A 21 12.16 -1.24 -14.48
CA ARG A 21 11.56 -2.32 -15.28
C ARG A 21 10.87 -3.39 -14.42
N LEU A 22 11.40 -3.69 -13.23
CA LEU A 22 10.75 -4.59 -12.28
C LEU A 22 9.50 -3.96 -11.67
N ARG A 23 9.50 -2.65 -11.39
CA ARG A 23 8.32 -1.92 -10.93
C ARG A 23 7.24 -1.84 -12.02
N GLU A 24 7.60 -1.63 -13.28
CA GLU A 24 6.66 -1.66 -14.40
C GLU A 24 6.09 -3.05 -14.63
N LYS A 25 6.92 -4.09 -14.51
CA LYS A 25 6.53 -5.48 -14.82
C LYS A 25 5.83 -6.21 -13.67
N ASN A 26 6.18 -5.87 -12.42
CA ASN A 26 5.55 -6.38 -11.20
C ASN A 26 4.60 -5.37 -10.54
N GLY A 27 4.44 -4.19 -11.15
CA GLY A 27 3.51 -3.15 -10.74
C GLY A 27 2.09 -3.60 -11.00
N GLN A 28 1.59 -4.51 -10.16
CA GLN A 28 0.28 -4.23 -9.59
C GLN A 28 0.47 -2.94 -8.79
N GLU A 29 0.36 -1.78 -9.46
CA GLU A 29 0.14 -0.52 -8.77
C GLU A 29 -1.08 -0.77 -7.89
N GLN A 30 -0.82 -1.02 -6.62
CA GLN A 30 -1.88 -1.22 -5.66
C GLN A 30 -2.57 0.12 -5.56
N ASP A 31 -3.77 0.22 -6.10
CA ASP A 31 -4.56 1.45 -6.09
C ASP A 31 -4.50 2.08 -4.71
N GLN A 32 -4.10 3.35 -4.64
CA GLN A 32 -4.02 4.08 -3.38
C GLN A 32 -5.40 4.12 -2.71
N TRP A 33 -6.45 4.26 -3.52
CA TRP A 33 -7.84 4.35 -3.10
C TRP A 33 -8.54 3.02 -3.30
N VAL A 34 -8.87 2.36 -2.20
CA VAL A 34 -9.51 1.04 -2.21
C VAL A 34 -10.98 1.12 -1.81
N SER A 35 -11.78 0.18 -2.30
CA SER A 35 -13.19 0.04 -1.94
C SER A 35 -13.40 -0.39 -0.49
N ASP A 36 -14.65 -0.33 0.01
CA ASP A 36 -15.03 -0.87 1.33
C ASP A 36 -14.56 -2.34 1.48
N ASP A 37 -14.83 -3.17 0.47
CA ASP A 37 -14.56 -4.62 0.53
C ASP A 37 -13.05 -4.90 0.59
N GLU A 38 -12.26 -4.18 -0.21
CA GLU A 38 -10.80 -4.27 -0.17
C GLU A 38 -10.22 -3.73 1.14
N ALA A 39 -10.71 -2.60 1.64
CA ALA A 39 -10.30 -2.06 2.94
C ALA A 39 -10.56 -3.07 4.07
N MET A 40 -11.73 -3.72 4.03
CA MET A 40 -12.07 -4.78 4.99
C MET A 40 -11.17 -6.01 4.87
N GLN A 41 -10.80 -6.40 3.64
CA GLN A 41 -9.85 -7.49 3.39
C GLN A 41 -8.45 -7.18 3.92
N LEU A 42 -7.98 -5.94 3.75
CA LEU A 42 -6.69 -5.46 4.27
C LEU A 42 -6.68 -5.43 5.80
N LEU A 43 -7.75 -4.91 6.42
CA LEU A 43 -7.92 -4.84 7.87
C LEU A 43 -8.29 -6.18 8.52
N LYS A 44 -8.62 -7.21 7.73
CA LYS A 44 -9.12 -8.51 8.17
C LYS A 44 -10.38 -8.41 9.05
N ILE A 45 -11.30 -7.51 8.69
CA ILE A 45 -12.59 -7.33 9.38
C ILE A 45 -13.75 -7.81 8.52
N LYS A 46 -14.84 -8.25 9.17
CA LYS A 46 -16.06 -8.73 8.48
C LYS A 46 -17.24 -7.75 8.56
N SER A 47 -17.18 -6.77 9.45
CA SER A 47 -18.29 -5.85 9.69
C SER A 47 -18.05 -4.48 9.06
N LYS A 48 -19.01 -4.02 8.26
CA LYS A 48 -19.06 -2.64 7.75
C LYS A 48 -19.19 -1.62 8.88
N THR A 49 -19.84 -1.98 9.99
CA THR A 49 -19.94 -1.07 11.15
C THR A 49 -18.59 -0.86 11.82
N THR A 50 -17.69 -1.85 11.79
CA THR A 50 -16.31 -1.68 12.28
C THR A 50 -15.52 -0.76 11.37
N LEU A 51 -15.64 -0.91 10.04
CA LEU A 51 -15.01 0.00 9.08
C LEU A 51 -15.51 1.44 9.24
N GLN A 52 -16.82 1.61 9.40
CA GLN A 52 -17.44 2.89 9.69
C GLN A 52 -16.89 3.50 10.98
N LYS A 53 -16.79 2.73 12.07
CA LYS A 53 -16.23 3.22 13.34
C LYS A 53 -14.79 3.72 13.18
N LEU A 54 -13.94 2.99 12.46
CA LEU A 54 -12.56 3.42 12.19
C LEU A 54 -12.50 4.74 11.42
N ARG A 55 -13.43 4.94 10.49
CA ARG A 55 -13.56 6.17 9.72
C ARG A 55 -14.04 7.33 10.58
N ASP A 56 -15.13 7.12 11.32
CA ASP A 56 -15.78 8.14 12.14
C ASP A 56 -14.86 8.58 13.31
N GLU A 57 -14.01 7.68 13.80
CA GLU A 57 -12.95 7.97 14.78
C GLU A 57 -11.65 8.55 14.17
N GLY A 58 -11.59 8.72 12.85
CA GLY A 58 -10.41 9.25 12.14
C GLY A 58 -9.17 8.35 12.22
N LYS A 59 -9.35 7.04 12.44
CA LYS A 59 -8.24 6.07 12.52
C LYS A 59 -7.63 5.74 11.17
N ILE A 60 -8.44 5.84 10.11
CA ILE A 60 -8.06 5.60 8.72
C ILE A 60 -8.58 6.74 7.85
N ARG A 61 -7.83 7.10 6.81
CA ARG A 61 -8.19 8.17 5.89
C ARG A 61 -9.13 7.63 4.81
N PHE A 62 -10.14 8.43 4.47
CA PHE A 62 -11.09 8.10 3.43
C PHE A 62 -11.35 9.31 2.53
N SER A 63 -11.84 9.04 1.33
CA SER A 63 -12.33 10.02 0.37
C SER A 63 -13.79 9.70 0.03
N GLN A 64 -14.63 10.74 -0.01
CA GLN A 64 -16.04 10.63 -0.39
C GLN A 64 -16.35 11.61 -1.52
N PRO A 65 -15.90 11.33 -2.76
CA PRO A 65 -16.14 12.24 -3.90
C PRO A 65 -17.63 12.34 -4.25
N GLN A 66 -18.44 11.34 -3.90
CA GLN A 66 -19.89 11.34 -4.05
C GLN A 66 -20.56 10.71 -2.83
N LYS A 67 -21.81 11.06 -2.55
CA LYS A 67 -22.54 10.57 -1.36
C LYS A 67 -22.51 9.04 -1.19
N LYS A 68 -22.53 8.28 -2.30
CA LYS A 68 -22.54 6.81 -2.30
C LYS A 68 -21.17 6.16 -2.54
N ILE A 69 -20.13 6.94 -2.84
CA ILE A 69 -18.80 6.42 -3.17
C ILE A 69 -17.87 6.79 -2.03
N ILE A 70 -17.41 5.79 -1.28
CA ILE A 70 -16.43 5.95 -0.22
C ILE A 70 -15.23 5.07 -0.58
N LEU A 71 -14.05 5.68 -0.54
CA LEU A 71 -12.78 5.03 -0.81
C LEU A 71 -11.85 5.22 0.38
N TYR A 72 -10.98 4.26 0.64
CA TYR A 72 -10.04 4.30 1.75
C TYR A 72 -8.62 4.38 1.23
N ASP A 73 -7.80 5.14 1.93
CA ASP A 73 -6.40 5.27 1.62
C ASP A 73 -5.65 4.05 2.16
N ARG A 74 -5.09 3.25 1.26
CA ARG A 74 -4.39 1.99 1.55
C ARG A 74 -3.22 2.19 2.52
N ASP A 75 -2.46 3.27 2.35
CA ASP A 75 -1.33 3.59 3.22
C ASP A 75 -1.78 3.93 4.64
N SER A 76 -2.87 4.68 4.79
CA SER A 76 -3.46 4.98 6.10
C SER A 76 -3.91 3.71 6.84
N ILE A 77 -4.44 2.71 6.12
CA ILE A 77 -4.79 1.40 6.69
C ILE A 77 -3.53 0.69 7.19
N LYS A 78 -2.47 0.69 6.39
CA LYS A 78 -1.18 0.11 6.80
C LYS A 78 -0.61 0.80 8.04
N MET A 79 -0.59 2.13 8.05
CA MET A 79 -0.16 2.92 9.21
C MET A 79 -0.99 2.62 10.47
N TYR A 80 -2.30 2.44 10.32
CA TYR A 80 -3.17 2.03 11.42
C TYR A 80 -2.77 0.66 11.98
N LEU A 81 -2.52 -0.32 11.12
CA LEU A 81 -2.09 -1.65 11.54
C LEU A 81 -0.74 -1.60 12.26
N GLU A 82 0.25 -0.89 11.71
CA GLU A 82 1.57 -0.71 12.32
C GLU A 82 1.47 -0.03 13.70
N LYS A 83 0.63 1.01 13.83
CA LYS A 83 0.41 1.69 15.12
C LYS A 83 -0.18 0.76 16.19
N ASN A 84 -0.95 -0.24 15.79
CA ASN A 84 -1.56 -1.22 16.69
C ASN A 84 -0.74 -2.53 16.77
N ALA A 85 0.40 -2.61 16.06
CA ALA A 85 1.28 -3.75 16.14
C ALA A 85 1.92 -3.81 17.53
N LYS A 86 2.05 -5.03 18.06
CA LYS A 86 2.79 -5.29 19.29
C LYS A 86 4.11 -5.92 18.88
N ASN A 87 5.22 -5.35 19.34
CA ASN A 87 6.56 -5.89 19.13
C ASN A 87 6.99 -6.62 20.41
N PRO A 88 6.74 -7.94 20.50
CA PRO A 88 7.05 -8.71 21.70
C PRO A 88 8.56 -8.96 21.91
N PHE A 89 9.42 -8.52 20.99
CA PHE A 89 10.87 -8.74 21.00
C PHE A 89 11.62 -7.45 20.64
#